data_AF-A0A9D9E106-F1
#
_entry.id   AF-A0A9D9E106-F1
#
_cell.length_a   1.000
_cell.length_b   1.000
_cell.length_c   1.000
_cell.angle_alpha   90.00
_cell.angle_beta   90.00
_cell.angle_gamma   90.00
#
_symmetry.space_group_name_H-M   'P 1'
#
loop_
_entity.id
_entity.type
_entity.pdbx_description
1 polymer ?
#
loop_
_entity_poly.entity_id
_entity_poly.type
_entity_poly.pdbx_seq_one_letter_code
_entity_poly.pdbx_strand_id
1 'polypeptide(L)'
;MKKLFLFVLAILLCFTSCNNRTPDWILPPDIIHPDDDSEPCRHLDLEATDWFDAEHHYPKTGVCVECGETVTRNAIGISDADDLMQLASDINAIKDIGCTDVEILNDIDMTDKKWIPIIIANGFSENLTINGNDYTIRNLKTTSTDPDSRVGFFGELANTSMNLVVKNLTLNAEFTGGSGDLVMVGGFAGYIISANSVDFVNCHLESSMIVSDEYAGGIYAWAGASVETTINIDGCSVNYCSISSGGSVGGIVGHASANPNTTLNIRNSSVENSSITCTETGSTDKAGNIIGTVNCAKTSLNNVSYKENTVVSDGVTTTRCVGRLAFANGGSLSIDGRNNITVAE
;
A
#
# COMPACT_ATOMS: atom_id res chain seq x y z
N MET A 1 -38.69 30.03 44.69
CA MET A 1 -39.73 30.85 43.99
C MET A 1 -39.06 31.43 42.76
N LYS A 2 -39.39 31.21 41.48
CA LYS A 2 -40.54 30.60 40.77
C LYS A 2 -40.01 30.05 39.42
N LYS A 3 -40.51 28.85 39.05
CA LYS A 3 -41.00 28.37 37.73
C LYS A 3 -40.18 28.69 36.45
N LEU A 4 -39.61 27.69 35.76
CA LEU A 4 -40.26 26.72 34.82
C LEU A 4 -40.51 27.34 33.44
N PHE A 5 -39.81 26.87 32.40
CA PHE A 5 -40.43 26.60 31.09
C PHE A 5 -39.63 25.52 30.34
N LEU A 6 -40.29 24.37 30.16
CA LEU A 6 -39.97 23.32 29.20
C LEU A 6 -40.46 23.77 27.82
N PHE A 7 -39.70 23.51 26.76
CA PHE A 7 -40.27 23.32 25.42
C PHE A 7 -39.56 22.15 24.75
N VAL A 8 -40.32 21.06 24.58
CA VAL A 8 -40.01 19.95 23.68
C VAL A 8 -40.77 20.24 22.39
N LEU A 9 -40.09 20.25 21.24
CA LEU A 9 -40.73 20.08 19.95
C LEU A 9 -39.77 19.31 19.02
N ALA A 10 -40.09 18.04 18.82
CA ALA A 10 -39.68 17.30 17.64
C ALA A 10 -40.75 17.53 16.55
N ILE A 11 -40.34 17.76 15.30
CA ILE A 11 -40.98 17.24 14.07
C ILE A 11 -40.06 17.49 12.86
N LEU A 12 -39.73 16.34 12.28
CA LEU A 12 -39.22 15.92 10.97
C LEU A 12 -39.60 16.76 9.72
N LEU A 13 -38.67 16.89 8.76
CA LEU A 13 -38.79 16.77 7.27
C LEU A 13 -37.46 17.26 6.62
N CYS A 14 -36.53 16.42 6.13
CA CYS A 14 -36.45 15.61 4.89
C CYS A 14 -35.74 16.32 3.69
N PHE A 15 -34.87 15.55 3.02
CA PHE A 15 -34.18 15.72 1.72
C PHE A 15 -32.73 16.29 1.62
N THR A 16 -31.77 15.33 1.54
CA THR A 16 -30.69 15.14 0.53
C THR A 16 -29.77 16.30 0.09
N SER A 17 -28.46 16.17 0.37
CA SER A 17 -27.37 16.12 -0.63
C SER A 17 -26.03 15.71 0.04
N CYS A 18 -25.49 14.54 -0.30
CA CYS A 18 -24.16 14.34 -0.93
C CYS A 18 -22.97 15.15 -0.39
N ASN A 19 -21.98 14.38 0.10
CA ASN A 19 -20.54 14.52 -0.10
C ASN A 19 -19.88 15.88 0.11
N ASN A 20 -19.07 15.97 1.17
CA ASN A 20 -17.65 16.33 1.08
C ASN A 20 -17.02 16.03 2.44
N ARG A 21 -16.44 14.84 2.59
CA ARG A 21 -15.41 14.64 3.63
C ARG A 21 -14.18 15.37 3.13
N THR A 22 -13.96 16.59 3.62
CA THR A 22 -12.60 17.15 3.67
C THR A 22 -11.75 16.21 4.53
N PRO A 23 -10.47 15.96 4.20
CA PRO A 23 -9.58 15.22 5.09
C PRO A 23 -9.59 15.90 6.46
N ASP A 24 -9.74 15.12 7.54
CA ASP A 24 -9.62 15.66 8.90
C ASP A 24 -8.19 16.18 9.09
N TRP A 25 -8.02 17.50 8.95
CA TRP A 25 -6.75 18.17 9.13
C TRP A 25 -6.40 18.21 10.62
N ILE A 26 -5.30 17.57 10.99
CA ILE A 26 -4.74 17.71 12.33
C ILE A 26 -4.05 19.08 12.38
N LEU A 27 -4.73 20.07 12.96
CA LEU A 27 -4.06 21.27 13.46
C LEU A 27 -2.98 20.81 14.45
N PRO A 28 -1.75 21.36 14.40
CA PRO A 28 -0.80 21.14 15.47
C PRO A 28 -1.45 21.59 16.80
N PRO A 29 -1.28 20.84 17.91
CA PRO A 29 -2.01 21.05 19.17
C PRO A 29 -1.78 22.40 19.87
N ASP A 30 -1.02 23.32 19.28
CA ASP A 30 -0.58 24.57 19.91
C ASP A 30 -1.04 25.86 19.18
N ILE A 31 -2.00 25.80 18.26
CA ILE A 31 -2.60 27.03 17.69
C ILE A 31 -3.74 27.51 18.59
N ILE A 32 -3.37 28.23 19.67
CA ILE A 32 -4.28 29.02 20.50
C ILE A 32 -4.14 30.48 20.08
N HIS A 33 -5.24 31.13 19.72
CA HIS A 33 -5.25 32.55 19.36
C HIS A 33 -4.91 33.40 20.59
N PRO A 34 -4.10 34.47 20.47
CA PRO A 34 -3.80 35.35 21.60
C PRO A 34 -5.01 36.15 22.14
N ASP A 35 -6.19 36.08 21.50
CA ASP A 35 -7.34 36.94 21.82
C ASP A 35 -8.67 36.22 22.14
N ASP A 36 -8.76 34.88 22.11
CA ASP A 36 -9.94 34.17 22.64
C ASP A 36 -9.64 32.69 22.95
N ASP A 37 -9.61 32.34 24.24
CA ASP A 37 -9.23 31.05 24.79
C ASP A 37 -10.27 29.92 24.56
N SER A 38 -10.98 29.86 23.42
CA SER A 38 -12.01 28.80 23.28
C SER A 38 -12.33 28.19 21.91
N GLU A 39 -11.80 28.63 20.77
CA GLU A 39 -12.02 27.88 19.51
C GLU A 39 -10.78 27.81 18.60
N PRO A 40 -10.47 26.63 18.00
CA PRO A 40 -9.46 26.52 16.95
C PRO A 40 -9.87 27.37 15.73
N CYS A 41 -8.88 27.93 15.02
CA CYS A 41 -9.11 28.76 13.84
C CYS A 41 -10.03 28.06 12.83
N ARG A 42 -11.26 28.56 12.68
CA ARG A 42 -12.36 27.94 11.93
C ARG A 42 -12.51 28.45 10.48
N HIS A 43 -11.60 29.28 10.00
CA HIS A 43 -11.77 30.02 8.74
C HIS A 43 -10.63 29.75 7.73
N LEU A 44 -10.25 28.49 7.59
CA LEU A 44 -9.36 28.04 6.51
C LEU A 44 -10.13 28.07 5.16
N ASP A 45 -10.42 29.25 4.63
CA ASP A 45 -10.77 29.46 3.21
C ASP A 45 -9.47 29.48 2.39
N LEU A 46 -8.70 28.38 2.45
CA LEU A 46 -7.62 28.13 1.50
C LEU A 46 -8.10 26.99 0.60
N GLU A 47 -8.45 27.28 -0.65
CA GLU A 47 -8.77 26.24 -1.61
C GLU A 47 -7.52 25.37 -1.82
N ALA A 48 -7.68 24.05 -2.03
CA ALA A 48 -6.55 23.14 -2.22
C ALA A 48 -5.56 23.63 -3.29
N THR A 49 -6.05 24.38 -4.28
CA THR A 49 -5.29 25.01 -5.37
C THR A 49 -4.29 26.08 -4.93
N ASP A 50 -4.48 26.72 -3.76
CA ASP A 50 -3.60 27.79 -3.27
C ASP A 50 -2.28 27.27 -2.65
N TRP A 51 -2.15 25.95 -2.52
CA TRP A 51 -1.03 25.27 -1.86
C TRP A 51 0.03 24.72 -2.84
N PHE A 52 -0.21 24.81 -4.15
CA PHE A 52 0.67 24.29 -5.20
C PHE A 52 1.18 25.45 -6.06
N ASP A 53 2.50 25.53 -6.32
CA ASP A 53 3.02 26.39 -7.38
C ASP A 53 3.67 25.57 -8.49
N ALA A 54 3.78 26.18 -9.67
CA ALA A 54 4.21 25.53 -10.89
C ALA A 54 5.71 25.15 -10.92
N GLU A 55 6.49 25.47 -9.87
CA GLU A 55 7.94 25.29 -9.87
C GLU A 55 8.46 24.31 -8.80
N HIS A 56 7.77 24.07 -7.66
CA HIS A 56 8.23 23.13 -6.62
C HIS A 56 7.07 22.39 -5.91
N HIS A 57 7.17 21.05 -5.83
CA HIS A 57 6.02 20.17 -5.52
C HIS A 57 5.75 19.86 -4.03
N TYR A 58 6.54 20.35 -3.04
CA TYR A 58 6.42 19.98 -1.61
C TYR A 58 6.49 21.19 -0.64
N PRO A 59 5.91 21.09 0.58
CA PRO A 59 4.84 21.96 1.06
C PRO A 59 5.19 23.45 1.12
N LYS A 60 4.28 24.25 0.55
CA LYS A 60 4.26 25.70 0.75
C LYS A 60 3.50 26.07 2.01
N THR A 61 3.95 27.16 2.61
CA THR A 61 3.22 27.88 3.64
C THR A 61 2.08 28.70 3.00
N GLY A 62 0.83 28.45 3.38
CA GLY A 62 -0.30 29.33 3.06
C GLY A 62 -0.35 30.51 4.01
N VAL A 63 -0.91 31.65 3.60
CA VAL A 63 -1.18 32.78 4.51
C VAL A 63 -2.69 32.96 4.59
N CYS A 64 -3.24 32.92 5.79
CA CYS A 64 -4.66 33.17 6.00
C CYS A 64 -5.01 34.59 5.55
N VAL A 65 -5.98 34.71 4.65
CA VAL A 65 -6.39 36.01 4.07
C VAL A 65 -7.06 36.94 5.08
N GLU A 66 -7.58 36.40 6.19
CA GLU A 66 -8.25 37.18 7.24
C GLU A 66 -7.30 37.66 8.35
N CYS A 67 -6.45 36.78 8.87
CA CYS A 67 -5.56 37.11 10.00
C CYS A 67 -4.09 37.31 9.63
N GLY A 68 -3.69 36.97 8.39
CA GLY A 68 -2.30 37.11 7.93
C GLY A 68 -1.34 36.06 8.49
N GLU A 69 -1.84 35.06 9.24
CA GLU A 69 -1.02 34.00 9.81
C GLU A 69 -0.55 33.00 8.76
N THR A 70 0.67 32.52 8.92
CA THR A 70 1.29 31.55 8.03
C THR A 70 0.96 30.12 8.48
N VAL A 71 0.24 29.36 7.65
CA VAL A 71 -0.08 27.95 7.88
C VAL A 71 0.87 27.07 7.07
N THR A 72 1.65 26.23 7.76
CA THR A 72 2.51 25.24 7.11
C THR A 72 1.78 23.90 7.06
N ARG A 73 1.65 23.33 5.86
CA ARG A 73 1.20 21.95 5.74
C ARG A 73 2.39 21.03 6.00
N ASN A 74 2.31 20.23 7.06
CA ASN A 74 3.32 19.22 7.37
C ASN A 74 3.07 17.95 6.54
N ALA A 75 2.74 18.10 5.25
CA ALA A 75 2.50 17.00 4.34
C ALA A 75 2.71 17.42 2.89
N ILE A 76 3.24 16.49 2.12
CA ILE A 76 3.37 16.52 0.68
C ILE A 76 2.00 16.23 0.05
N GLY A 77 1.57 17.06 -0.91
CA GLY A 77 0.35 16.82 -1.69
C GLY A 77 0.69 16.28 -3.07
N ILE A 78 0.05 15.20 -3.47
CA ILE A 78 0.15 14.65 -4.83
C ILE A 78 -1.23 14.77 -5.47
N SER A 79 -1.36 15.69 -6.41
CA SER A 79 -2.62 16.03 -7.04
C SER A 79 -2.77 15.48 -8.45
N ASP A 80 -1.65 15.18 -9.12
CA ASP A 80 -1.63 14.64 -10.46
C ASP A 80 -0.44 13.69 -10.73
N ALA A 81 -0.31 13.29 -12.00
CA ALA A 81 0.68 12.34 -12.45
C ALA A 81 2.11 12.91 -12.51
N ASP A 82 2.28 14.22 -12.68
CA ASP A 82 3.60 14.87 -12.67
C ASP A 82 4.12 14.99 -11.23
N ASP A 83 3.25 15.36 -10.28
CA ASP A 83 3.57 15.34 -8.84
C ASP A 83 4.06 13.95 -8.41
N LEU A 84 3.33 12.90 -8.79
CA LEU A 84 3.64 11.53 -8.42
C LEU A 84 4.98 11.06 -9.00
N MET A 85 5.25 11.40 -10.26
CA MET A 85 6.52 11.09 -10.91
C MET A 85 7.68 11.86 -10.27
N GLN A 86 7.45 13.10 -9.86
CA GLN A 86 8.45 13.89 -9.16
C GLN A 86 8.75 13.29 -7.78
N LEU A 87 7.75 12.85 -7.02
CA LEU A 87 7.93 12.16 -5.73
C LEU A 87 8.85 10.95 -5.91
N ALA A 88 8.53 10.10 -6.87
CA ALA A 88 9.32 8.93 -7.16
C ALA A 88 10.76 9.30 -7.53
N SER A 89 10.94 10.32 -8.39
CA SER A 89 12.27 10.79 -8.77
C SER A 89 13.08 11.31 -7.58
N ASP A 90 12.46 12.05 -6.66
CA ASP A 90 13.15 12.66 -5.53
C ASP A 90 13.55 11.62 -4.49
N ILE A 91 12.67 10.66 -4.19
CA ILE A 91 12.98 9.52 -3.31
C ILE A 91 14.09 8.67 -3.93
N ASN A 92 14.00 8.36 -5.23
CA ASN A 92 15.02 7.57 -5.94
C ASN A 92 16.39 8.26 -5.97
N ALA A 93 16.42 9.59 -5.92
CA ALA A 93 17.63 10.39 -5.82
C ALA A 93 18.10 10.62 -4.37
N ILE A 94 17.43 10.02 -3.37
CA ILE A 94 17.71 10.17 -1.94
C ILE A 94 17.71 11.65 -1.53
N LYS A 95 16.79 12.43 -2.10
CA LYS A 95 16.63 13.83 -1.71
C LYS A 95 15.90 13.92 -0.38
N ASP A 96 16.25 14.94 0.39
CA ASP A 96 15.37 15.41 1.45
C ASP A 96 14.13 16.02 0.80
N ILE A 97 12.99 15.34 0.96
CA ILE A 97 11.68 15.79 0.46
C ILE A 97 10.97 16.71 1.46
N GLY A 98 11.63 17.07 2.57
CA GLY A 98 11.19 18.04 3.57
C GLY A 98 10.10 17.54 4.52
N CYS A 99 9.44 16.43 4.21
CA CYS A 99 8.38 15.84 5.01
C CYS A 99 8.28 14.32 4.79
N THR A 100 7.85 13.60 5.82
CA THR A 100 7.64 12.14 5.76
C THR A 100 6.20 11.74 5.51
N ASP A 101 5.27 12.69 5.43
CA ASP A 101 3.86 12.43 5.20
C ASP A 101 3.46 12.90 3.80
N VAL A 102 2.93 11.98 3.00
CA VAL A 102 2.48 12.17 1.62
C VAL A 102 0.98 11.89 1.58
N GLU A 103 0.22 12.78 0.95
CA GLU A 103 -1.22 12.64 0.76
C GLU A 103 -1.55 12.72 -0.73
N ILE A 104 -2.22 11.68 -1.22
CA ILE A 104 -2.88 11.71 -2.53
C ILE A 104 -4.15 12.55 -2.38
N LEU A 105 -4.35 13.50 -3.29
CA LEU A 105 -5.40 14.51 -3.18
C LEU A 105 -6.53 14.34 -4.17
N ASN A 106 -6.28 13.59 -5.25
CA ASN A 106 -7.25 13.24 -6.28
C ASN A 106 -6.92 11.86 -6.83
N ASP A 107 -7.84 11.27 -7.61
CA ASP A 107 -7.45 10.18 -8.50
C ASP A 107 -6.38 10.63 -9.49
N ILE A 108 -5.36 9.80 -9.70
CA ILE A 108 -4.22 10.09 -10.58
C ILE A 108 -4.29 9.19 -11.80
N ASP A 109 -4.25 9.78 -13.00
CA ASP A 109 -4.23 9.05 -14.26
C ASP A 109 -2.84 9.03 -14.90
N MET A 110 -2.27 7.84 -15.07
CA MET A 110 -0.92 7.65 -15.60
C MET A 110 -0.89 7.27 -17.09
N THR A 111 -2.00 7.39 -17.84
CA THR A 111 -2.13 6.89 -19.23
C THR A 111 -0.97 7.28 -20.16
N ASP A 112 -0.48 8.53 -20.08
CA ASP A 112 0.58 9.05 -20.96
C ASP A 112 1.97 9.04 -20.31
N LYS A 113 2.11 8.40 -19.14
CA LYS A 113 3.36 8.38 -18.37
C LYS A 113 3.79 6.95 -18.07
N LYS A 114 5.07 6.66 -18.35
CA LYS A 114 5.69 5.41 -17.90
C LYS A 114 6.02 5.54 -16.41
N TRP A 115 5.52 4.62 -15.59
CA TRP A 115 5.87 4.59 -14.17
C TRP A 115 7.32 4.12 -13.99
N ILE A 116 8.05 4.83 -13.13
CA ILE A 116 9.37 4.43 -12.64
C ILE A 116 9.18 4.04 -11.18
N PRO A 117 9.32 2.75 -10.82
CA PRO A 117 9.12 2.30 -9.45
C PRO A 117 9.96 3.07 -8.43
N ILE A 118 9.38 3.28 -7.25
CA ILE A 118 10.09 3.91 -6.12
C ILE A 118 11.07 2.91 -5.51
N ILE A 119 12.30 3.35 -5.26
CA ILE A 119 13.39 2.61 -4.65
C ILE A 119 13.76 3.34 -3.35
N ILE A 120 13.37 2.76 -2.21
CA ILE A 120 13.75 3.30 -0.90
C ILE A 120 15.07 2.66 -0.48
N ALA A 121 16.17 3.35 -0.74
CA ALA A 121 17.51 2.92 -0.39
C ALA A 121 17.95 3.43 1.00
N ASN A 122 18.96 2.78 1.58
CA ASN A 122 19.66 3.30 2.76
C ASN A 122 20.12 4.76 2.53
N GLY A 123 19.94 5.60 3.55
CA GLY A 123 20.23 7.03 3.49
C GLY A 123 19.00 7.89 3.19
N PHE A 124 17.90 7.29 2.70
CA PHE A 124 16.60 7.97 2.72
C PHE A 124 16.04 8.01 4.16
N SER A 125 15.06 8.88 4.40
CA SER A 125 14.35 9.06 5.68
C SER A 125 14.02 7.74 6.38
N GLU A 126 14.01 7.75 7.72
CA GLU A 126 13.64 6.60 8.55
C GLU A 126 12.12 6.35 8.57
N ASN A 127 11.31 7.32 8.14
CA ASN A 127 9.85 7.18 8.10
C ASN A 127 9.30 7.73 6.79
N LEU A 128 8.28 7.07 6.26
CA LEU A 128 7.43 7.58 5.17
C LEU A 128 6.02 7.03 5.35
N THR A 129 5.05 7.94 5.35
CA THR A 129 3.62 7.64 5.25
C THR A 129 3.12 8.10 3.91
N ILE A 130 2.52 7.20 3.12
CA ILE A 130 1.73 7.56 1.93
C ILE A 130 0.28 7.24 2.22
N ASN A 131 -0.53 8.28 2.39
CA ASN A 131 -1.97 8.17 2.55
C ASN A 131 -2.66 8.45 1.21
N GLY A 132 -3.29 7.43 0.64
CA GLY A 132 -4.06 7.54 -0.58
C GLY A 132 -5.38 8.29 -0.42
N ASN A 133 -5.85 8.54 0.81
CA ASN A 133 -7.14 9.19 1.09
C ASN A 133 -8.32 8.56 0.33
N ASP A 134 -8.28 7.23 0.16
CA ASP A 134 -9.24 6.42 -0.61
C ASP A 134 -9.28 6.74 -2.12
N TYR A 135 -8.31 7.49 -2.65
CA TYR A 135 -8.17 7.75 -4.08
C TYR A 135 -7.47 6.60 -4.82
N THR A 136 -7.64 6.62 -6.14
CA THR A 136 -7.09 5.62 -7.06
C THR A 136 -5.99 6.20 -7.93
N ILE A 137 -4.86 5.49 -8.03
CA ILE A 137 -3.86 5.71 -9.08
C ILE A 137 -4.13 4.67 -10.19
N ARG A 138 -4.49 5.14 -11.38
CA ARG A 138 -4.90 4.29 -12.51
C ARG A 138 -3.91 4.33 -13.66
N ASN A 139 -3.97 3.29 -14.49
CA ASN A 139 -3.10 3.14 -15.67
C ASN A 139 -1.60 3.16 -15.30
N LEU A 140 -1.25 2.66 -14.11
CA LEU A 140 0.12 2.64 -13.64
C LEU A 140 0.89 1.52 -14.36
N LYS A 141 1.76 1.86 -15.32
CA LYS A 141 2.40 0.85 -16.19
C LYS A 141 3.92 0.84 -16.11
N THR A 142 4.46 -0.36 -15.94
CA THR A 142 5.91 -0.62 -16.00
C THR A 142 6.16 -1.95 -16.69
N THR A 143 6.96 -1.91 -17.75
CA THR A 143 7.55 -3.10 -18.38
C THR A 143 9.05 -3.01 -18.27
N SER A 144 9.66 -4.02 -17.67
CA SER A 144 11.11 -4.20 -17.61
C SER A 144 11.53 -5.37 -18.49
N THR A 145 12.76 -5.32 -19.00
CA THR A 145 13.43 -6.44 -19.69
C THR A 145 14.67 -6.90 -18.92
N ASP A 146 14.90 -6.35 -17.73
CA ASP A 146 16.05 -6.66 -16.88
C ASP A 146 15.83 -8.04 -16.21
N PRO A 147 16.79 -8.99 -16.32
CA PRO A 147 16.68 -10.31 -15.70
C PRO A 147 16.62 -10.28 -14.17
N ASP A 148 16.98 -9.17 -13.53
CA ASP A 148 16.92 -8.97 -12.08
C ASP A 148 15.88 -7.90 -11.70
N SER A 149 14.89 -7.66 -12.58
CA SER A 149 13.95 -6.56 -12.42
C SER A 149 13.09 -6.68 -11.16
N ARG A 150 12.91 -5.52 -10.50
CA ARG A 150 12.06 -5.34 -9.32
C ARG A 150 11.00 -4.31 -9.66
N VAL A 151 9.76 -4.75 -9.78
CA VAL A 151 8.68 -3.94 -10.33
C VAL A 151 7.50 -3.88 -9.36
N GLY A 152 6.94 -2.69 -9.22
CA GLY A 152 5.75 -2.40 -8.43
C GLY A 152 5.53 -0.90 -8.30
N PHE A 153 4.60 -0.48 -7.44
CA PHE A 153 4.56 0.92 -7.01
C PHE A 153 5.90 1.30 -6.36
N PHE A 154 6.37 0.46 -5.43
CA PHE A 154 7.76 0.35 -5.01
C PHE A 154 8.43 -0.80 -5.77
N GLY A 155 9.57 -0.52 -6.39
CA GLY A 155 10.42 -1.56 -6.93
C GLY A 155 11.12 -2.30 -5.80
N GLU A 156 11.70 -1.54 -4.87
CA GLU A 156 12.58 -2.07 -3.83
C GLU A 156 12.51 -1.26 -2.54
N LEU A 157 12.46 -1.97 -1.41
CA LEU A 157 12.60 -1.41 -0.06
C LEU A 157 13.87 -1.99 0.59
N ALA A 158 14.92 -1.18 0.63
CA ALA A 158 16.27 -1.57 1.08
C ALA A 158 16.86 -0.54 2.06
N ASN A 159 16.09 -0.17 3.08
CA ASN A 159 16.51 0.74 4.14
C ASN A 159 16.25 0.10 5.51
N THR A 160 17.32 -0.28 6.22
CA THR A 160 17.22 -1.10 7.44
C THR A 160 16.52 -0.40 8.61
N SER A 161 16.47 0.93 8.62
CA SER A 161 15.85 1.71 9.70
C SER A 161 14.44 2.18 9.36
N MET A 162 13.93 1.82 8.19
CA MET A 162 12.70 2.38 7.65
C MET A 162 11.45 1.84 8.33
N ASN A 163 10.51 2.74 8.64
CA ASN A 163 9.10 2.44 8.85
C ASN A 163 8.31 3.02 7.67
N LEU A 164 7.78 2.14 6.81
CA LEU A 164 6.92 2.53 5.70
C LEU A 164 5.47 2.24 6.06
N VAL A 165 4.60 3.23 5.90
CA VAL A 165 3.14 3.06 5.97
C VAL A 165 2.53 3.51 4.64
N VAL A 166 1.82 2.62 3.97
CA VAL A 166 0.97 2.95 2.83
C VAL A 166 -0.46 2.62 3.22
N LYS A 167 -1.37 3.58 3.09
CA LYS A 167 -2.75 3.38 3.51
C LYS A 167 -3.78 3.99 2.60
N ASN A 168 -4.99 3.43 2.59
CA ASN A 168 -6.17 3.99 1.91
C ASN A 168 -5.90 4.30 0.44
N LEU A 169 -5.25 3.38 -0.28
CA LEU A 169 -4.80 3.62 -1.65
C LEU A 169 -5.23 2.47 -2.55
N THR A 170 -5.89 2.80 -3.66
CA THR A 170 -6.20 1.83 -4.71
C THR A 170 -5.25 2.00 -5.88
N LEU A 171 -4.71 0.89 -6.38
CA LEU A 171 -3.88 0.84 -7.57
C LEU A 171 -4.61 0.05 -8.67
N ASN A 172 -4.63 0.64 -9.86
CA ASN A 172 -4.88 -0.06 -11.11
C ASN A 172 -3.58 -0.06 -11.93
N ALA A 173 -2.96 -1.24 -12.04
CA ALA A 173 -1.59 -1.38 -12.53
C ALA A 173 -1.43 -2.47 -13.59
N GLU A 174 -0.48 -2.24 -14.50
CA GLU A 174 0.01 -3.21 -15.47
C GLU A 174 1.53 -3.32 -15.35
N PHE A 175 1.99 -4.34 -14.64
CA PHE A 175 3.39 -4.55 -14.32
C PHE A 175 3.91 -5.85 -14.92
N THR A 176 5.03 -5.75 -15.62
CA THR A 176 5.71 -6.88 -16.25
C THR A 176 7.20 -6.79 -15.98
N GLY A 177 7.73 -7.84 -15.34
CA GLY A 177 9.17 -8.02 -15.12
C GLY A 177 9.89 -8.51 -16.37
N GLY A 178 11.22 -8.56 -16.31
CA GLY A 178 12.04 -9.23 -17.32
C GLY A 178 11.98 -10.75 -17.21
N SER A 179 13.03 -11.43 -17.66
CA SER A 179 13.15 -12.89 -17.57
C SER A 179 14.47 -13.29 -16.92
N GLY A 180 14.39 -14.07 -15.85
CA GLY A 180 15.52 -14.45 -14.99
C GLY A 180 15.07 -14.93 -13.60
N ASP A 181 16.00 -15.56 -12.89
CA ASP A 181 15.74 -16.22 -11.60
C ASP A 181 15.56 -15.24 -10.42
N LEU A 182 15.68 -13.93 -10.65
CA LEU A 182 15.56 -12.88 -9.63
C LEU A 182 14.53 -11.79 -10.01
N VAL A 183 13.55 -12.15 -10.83
CA VAL A 183 12.46 -11.24 -11.23
C VAL A 183 11.37 -11.20 -10.16
N MET A 184 11.05 -10.00 -9.70
CA MET A 184 10.13 -9.76 -8.58
C MET A 184 9.12 -8.68 -8.97
N VAL A 185 7.84 -9.05 -9.09
CA VAL A 185 6.79 -8.12 -9.53
C VAL A 185 5.63 -8.14 -8.54
N GLY A 186 5.44 -7.03 -7.83
CA GLY A 186 4.32 -6.86 -6.90
C GLY A 186 3.44 -5.68 -7.30
N GLY A 187 2.15 -5.68 -6.94
CA GLY A 187 1.31 -4.50 -7.16
C GLY A 187 1.80 -3.30 -6.35
N PHE A 188 2.03 -3.48 -5.06
CA PHE A 188 2.59 -2.41 -4.22
C PHE A 188 4.11 -2.49 -4.10
N ALA A 189 4.71 -3.66 -3.89
CA ALA A 189 6.16 -3.79 -3.74
C ALA A 189 6.73 -5.00 -4.50
N GLY A 190 7.72 -4.78 -5.36
CA GLY A 190 8.47 -5.88 -5.99
C GLY A 190 9.26 -6.66 -4.95
N TYR A 191 10.20 -5.98 -4.29
CA TYR A 191 11.15 -6.60 -3.37
C TYR A 191 11.30 -5.84 -2.05
N ILE A 192 10.99 -6.50 -0.93
CA ILE A 192 11.23 -5.99 0.43
C ILE A 192 12.52 -6.60 0.98
N ILE A 193 13.65 -5.93 0.81
CA ILE A 193 14.99 -6.41 1.21
C ILE A 193 15.27 -6.19 2.69
N SER A 194 14.90 -5.03 3.22
CA SER A 194 15.15 -4.68 4.62
C SER A 194 14.35 -3.45 4.99
N ALA A 195 13.63 -3.54 6.10
CA ALA A 195 12.95 -2.43 6.78
C ALA A 195 12.76 -2.79 8.25
N ASN A 196 12.55 -1.81 9.13
CA ASN A 196 12.06 -2.09 10.48
C ASN A 196 10.60 -2.57 10.41
N SER A 197 9.74 -1.78 9.74
CA SER A 197 8.37 -2.18 9.42
C SER A 197 7.92 -1.74 8.02
N VAL A 198 7.02 -2.53 7.43
CA VAL A 198 6.27 -2.18 6.22
C VAL A 198 4.80 -2.49 6.45
N ASP A 199 3.97 -1.45 6.45
CA ASP A 199 2.56 -1.55 6.74
C ASP A 199 1.73 -1.13 5.52
N PHE A 200 0.96 -2.07 4.96
CA PHE A 200 -0.07 -1.80 3.97
C PHE A 200 -1.43 -1.89 4.68
N VAL A 201 -2.17 -0.78 4.73
CA VAL A 201 -3.42 -0.68 5.49
C VAL A 201 -4.54 -0.16 4.59
N ASN A 202 -5.58 -0.95 4.35
CA ASN A 202 -6.67 -0.57 3.45
C ASN A 202 -6.14 -0.20 2.05
N CYS A 203 -5.26 -1.06 1.52
CA CYS A 203 -4.66 -0.90 0.21
C CYS A 203 -5.25 -1.93 -0.76
N HIS A 204 -5.59 -1.50 -1.97
CA HIS A 204 -6.35 -2.30 -2.92
C HIS A 204 -5.65 -2.37 -4.27
N LEU A 205 -5.52 -3.58 -4.83
CA LEU A 205 -5.11 -3.77 -6.21
C LEU A 205 -6.33 -4.20 -7.03
N GLU A 206 -6.74 -3.38 -7.99
CA GLU A 206 -7.98 -3.58 -8.74
C GLU A 206 -7.76 -3.59 -10.25
N SER A 207 -8.43 -4.52 -10.95
CA SER A 207 -8.41 -4.60 -12.42
C SER A 207 -7.00 -4.59 -13.02
N SER A 208 -6.07 -5.26 -12.34
CA SER A 208 -4.62 -5.13 -12.60
C SER A 208 -4.03 -6.39 -13.22
N MET A 209 -2.90 -6.23 -13.90
CA MET A 209 -2.11 -7.33 -14.45
C MET A 209 -0.68 -7.30 -13.90
N ILE A 210 -0.26 -8.40 -13.27
CA ILE A 210 1.06 -8.57 -12.66
C ILE A 210 1.72 -9.81 -13.28
N VAL A 211 2.82 -9.62 -13.98
CA VAL A 211 3.53 -10.69 -14.70
C VAL A 211 4.99 -10.71 -14.28
N SER A 212 5.43 -11.83 -13.72
CA SER A 212 6.82 -12.07 -13.31
C SER A 212 7.35 -13.36 -13.92
N ASP A 213 8.67 -13.51 -13.97
CA ASP A 213 9.30 -14.78 -14.32
C ASP A 213 9.53 -15.66 -13.07
N GLU A 214 9.72 -15.07 -11.89
CA GLU A 214 10.06 -15.85 -10.68
C GLU A 214 9.09 -15.62 -9.51
N TYR A 215 8.87 -14.37 -9.06
CA TYR A 215 7.95 -14.10 -7.94
C TYR A 215 6.90 -13.03 -8.29
N ALA A 216 5.62 -13.33 -8.02
CA ALA A 216 4.54 -12.35 -8.21
C ALA A 216 3.51 -12.34 -7.06
N GLY A 217 3.07 -11.15 -6.65
CA GLY A 217 1.99 -10.98 -5.67
C GLY A 217 1.22 -9.68 -5.83
N GLY A 218 -0.04 -9.64 -5.44
CA GLY A 218 -0.86 -8.43 -5.58
C GLY A 218 -0.41 -7.28 -4.67
N ILE A 219 0.05 -7.58 -3.45
CA ILE A 219 0.66 -6.57 -2.57
C ILE A 219 2.17 -6.60 -2.74
N TYR A 220 2.84 -7.73 -2.45
CA TYR A 220 4.28 -7.83 -2.69
C TYR A 220 4.73 -9.17 -3.28
N ALA A 221 5.82 -9.14 -4.04
CA ALA A 221 6.34 -10.33 -4.73
C ALA A 221 7.23 -11.17 -3.81
N TRP A 222 8.32 -10.60 -3.31
CA TRP A 222 9.27 -11.30 -2.44
C TRP A 222 9.75 -10.39 -1.31
N ALA A 223 9.97 -10.97 -0.13
CA ALA A 223 10.68 -10.33 0.97
C ALA A 223 11.98 -11.10 1.23
N GLY A 224 13.03 -10.42 1.72
CA GLY A 224 14.39 -10.96 1.84
C GLY A 224 15.20 -10.34 2.98
N ALA A 225 14.54 -10.04 4.11
CA ALA A 225 15.06 -9.23 5.21
C ALA A 225 16.45 -9.61 5.73
N SER A 226 17.51 -8.81 5.53
CA SER A 226 18.80 -9.04 6.21
C SER A 226 18.78 -8.75 7.72
N VAL A 227 17.72 -8.08 8.19
CA VAL A 227 17.46 -7.64 9.56
C VAL A 227 16.10 -8.15 10.03
N GLU A 228 15.73 -7.88 11.28
CA GLU A 228 14.35 -8.09 11.73
C GLU A 228 13.41 -7.14 11.00
N THR A 229 12.45 -7.70 10.27
CA THR A 229 11.49 -6.94 9.46
C THR A 229 10.09 -7.47 9.74
N THR A 230 9.20 -6.56 10.13
CA THR A 230 7.78 -6.86 10.26
C THR A 230 7.00 -6.30 9.08
N ILE A 231 6.24 -7.16 8.41
CA ILE A 231 5.33 -6.76 7.33
C ILE A 231 3.90 -6.98 7.81
N ASN A 232 3.10 -5.92 7.83
CA ASN A 232 1.68 -5.99 8.12
C ASN A 232 0.86 -5.64 6.88
N ILE A 233 -0.12 -6.47 6.58
CA ILE A 233 -1.13 -6.26 5.54
C ILE A 233 -2.48 -6.35 6.23
N ASP A 234 -3.18 -5.23 6.34
CA ASP A 234 -4.46 -5.15 7.06
C ASP A 234 -5.52 -4.49 6.19
N GLY A 235 -6.72 -5.07 6.11
CA GLY A 235 -7.82 -4.50 5.33
C GLY A 235 -7.55 -4.42 3.82
N CYS A 236 -6.54 -5.11 3.30
CA CYS A 236 -6.14 -5.00 1.90
C CYS A 236 -6.96 -5.93 1.01
N SER A 237 -7.11 -5.58 -0.27
CA SER A 237 -7.81 -6.45 -1.23
C SER A 237 -7.12 -6.55 -2.58
N VAL A 238 -7.36 -7.67 -3.26
CA VAL A 238 -6.95 -7.90 -4.64
C VAL A 238 -8.17 -8.37 -5.43
N ASN A 239 -8.60 -7.60 -6.42
CA ASN A 239 -9.89 -7.80 -7.07
C ASN A 239 -9.81 -7.62 -8.59
N TYR A 240 -10.40 -8.56 -9.35
CA TYR A 240 -10.35 -8.57 -10.82
C TYR A 240 -8.92 -8.51 -11.38
N CYS A 241 -7.97 -9.17 -10.73
CA CYS A 241 -6.56 -9.13 -11.12
C CYS A 241 -6.13 -10.41 -11.86
N SER A 242 -5.18 -10.26 -12.77
CA SER A 242 -4.42 -11.36 -13.36
C SER A 242 -2.98 -11.33 -12.85
N ILE A 243 -2.59 -12.33 -12.07
CA ILE A 243 -1.27 -12.43 -11.46
C ILE A 243 -0.64 -13.74 -11.94
N SER A 244 0.50 -13.66 -12.63
CA SER A 244 1.21 -14.82 -13.14
C SER A 244 2.71 -14.75 -12.84
N SER A 245 3.29 -15.91 -12.52
CA SER A 245 4.73 -16.06 -12.31
C SER A 245 5.24 -17.39 -12.85
N GLY A 246 6.48 -17.43 -13.35
CA GLY A 246 7.19 -18.69 -13.60
C GLY A 246 7.69 -19.40 -12.33
N GLY A 247 7.56 -18.78 -11.15
CA GLY A 247 7.84 -19.38 -9.85
C GLY A 247 6.68 -19.21 -8.85
N SER A 248 6.96 -18.70 -7.64
CA SER A 248 5.90 -18.58 -6.60
C SER A 248 4.95 -17.43 -6.87
N VAL A 249 3.64 -17.68 -6.70
CA VAL A 249 2.60 -16.68 -6.97
C VAL A 249 1.47 -16.75 -5.96
N GLY A 250 1.04 -15.60 -5.45
CA GLY A 250 -0.12 -15.51 -4.58
C GLY A 250 -0.95 -14.29 -4.86
N GLY A 251 -2.23 -14.32 -4.46
CA GLY A 251 -3.11 -13.19 -4.62
C GLY A 251 -2.58 -11.96 -3.89
N ILE A 252 -2.16 -12.11 -2.62
CA ILE A 252 -1.58 -11.02 -1.81
C ILE A 252 -0.06 -11.07 -1.87
N VAL A 253 0.53 -12.24 -1.60
CA VAL A 253 2.00 -12.41 -1.46
C VAL A 253 2.50 -13.50 -2.38
N GLY A 254 3.52 -13.20 -3.19
CA GLY A 254 4.18 -14.23 -4.00
C GLY A 254 4.95 -15.23 -3.14
N HIS A 255 5.94 -14.73 -2.41
CA HIS A 255 6.82 -15.55 -1.60
C HIS A 255 7.21 -14.82 -0.31
N ALA A 256 6.72 -15.34 0.81
CA ALA A 256 7.11 -14.88 2.14
C ALA A 256 8.45 -15.54 2.53
N SER A 257 9.57 -14.90 2.13
CA SER A 257 11.02 -15.18 2.36
C SER A 257 11.48 -16.35 3.21
N ALA A 258 12.68 -16.88 2.94
CA ALA A 258 13.41 -17.83 3.80
C ALA A 258 14.22 -17.20 4.96
N ASN A 259 13.81 -16.06 5.53
CA ASN A 259 14.59 -15.41 6.58
C ASN A 259 14.03 -15.67 7.99
N PRO A 260 14.87 -16.08 8.97
CA PRO A 260 14.46 -16.26 10.37
C PRO A 260 14.09 -14.97 11.10
N ASN A 261 14.28 -13.80 10.48
CA ASN A 261 14.01 -12.49 11.07
C ASN A 261 12.79 -11.79 10.42
N THR A 262 12.09 -12.42 9.47
CA THR A 262 10.88 -11.82 8.87
C THR A 262 9.61 -12.32 9.54
N THR A 263 8.79 -11.38 10.03
CA THR A 263 7.42 -11.65 10.47
C THR A 263 6.43 -11.08 9.46
N LEU A 264 5.52 -11.91 8.97
CA LEU A 264 4.42 -11.53 8.10
C LEU A 264 3.08 -11.69 8.84
N ASN A 265 2.28 -10.62 8.85
CA ASN A 265 0.92 -10.66 9.35
C ASN A 265 -0.05 -10.16 8.27
N ILE A 266 -1.02 -11.01 7.90
CA ILE A 266 -2.11 -10.64 7.01
C ILE A 266 -3.42 -10.72 7.80
N ARG A 267 -4.17 -9.62 7.81
CA ARG A 267 -5.42 -9.49 8.57
C ARG A 267 -6.52 -8.87 7.72
N ASN A 268 -7.76 -9.32 7.92
CA ASN A 268 -8.95 -8.69 7.35
C ASN A 268 -8.86 -8.42 5.84
N SER A 269 -8.16 -9.28 5.11
CA SER A 269 -7.77 -9.04 3.71
C SER A 269 -8.41 -10.07 2.79
N SER A 270 -8.69 -9.68 1.56
CA SER A 270 -9.43 -10.52 0.61
C SER A 270 -8.77 -10.63 -0.77
N VAL A 271 -9.01 -11.75 -1.44
CA VAL A 271 -8.66 -11.92 -2.86
C VAL A 271 -9.87 -12.46 -3.59
N GLU A 272 -10.38 -11.71 -4.56
CA GLU A 272 -11.63 -12.07 -5.24
C GLU A 272 -11.57 -11.86 -6.75
N ASN A 273 -12.34 -12.66 -7.49
CA ASN A 273 -12.52 -12.53 -8.94
C ASN A 273 -11.21 -12.51 -9.75
N SER A 274 -10.16 -13.16 -9.26
CA SER A 274 -8.80 -13.02 -9.80
C SER A 274 -8.26 -14.33 -10.36
N SER A 275 -7.37 -14.24 -11.35
CA SER A 275 -6.61 -15.38 -11.88
C SER A 275 -5.18 -15.36 -11.36
N ILE A 276 -4.76 -16.45 -10.72
CA ILE A 276 -3.46 -16.59 -10.05
C ILE A 276 -2.77 -17.82 -10.62
N THR A 277 -1.70 -17.64 -11.41
CA THR A 277 -1.13 -18.73 -12.21
C THR A 277 0.38 -18.86 -12.03
N CYS A 278 0.82 -20.01 -11.54
CA CYS A 278 2.23 -20.43 -11.59
C CYS A 278 2.43 -21.22 -12.88
N THR A 279 3.32 -20.74 -13.75
CA THR A 279 3.61 -21.34 -15.06
C THR A 279 4.80 -22.29 -15.04
N GLU A 280 5.47 -22.44 -13.89
CA GLU A 280 6.52 -23.44 -13.71
C GLU A 280 6.00 -24.85 -13.96
N THR A 281 6.82 -25.69 -14.59
CA THR A 281 6.54 -27.11 -14.74
C THR A 281 7.25 -27.93 -13.67
N GLY A 282 6.60 -28.97 -13.15
CA GLY A 282 7.17 -29.88 -12.14
C GLY A 282 6.84 -29.49 -10.70
N SER A 283 5.97 -28.51 -10.48
CA SER A 283 5.57 -28.02 -9.16
C SER A 283 4.11 -27.57 -9.12
N THR A 284 3.26 -28.37 -8.48
CA THR A 284 1.80 -28.14 -8.41
C THR A 284 1.36 -27.38 -7.15
N ASP A 285 2.29 -26.77 -6.43
CA ASP A 285 2.09 -26.18 -5.11
C ASP A 285 2.63 -24.75 -4.99
N LYS A 286 3.09 -24.08 -6.06
CA LYS A 286 3.67 -22.73 -5.96
C LYS A 286 2.65 -21.60 -6.07
N ALA A 287 1.38 -21.92 -6.36
CA ALA A 287 0.28 -20.97 -6.41
C ALA A 287 -0.68 -21.11 -5.22
N GLY A 288 -1.08 -19.99 -4.61
CA GLY A 288 -2.08 -19.94 -3.54
C GLY A 288 -2.99 -18.72 -3.64
N ASN A 289 -4.21 -18.82 -3.07
CA ASN A 289 -5.15 -17.70 -3.09
C ASN A 289 -4.60 -16.46 -2.38
N ILE A 290 -3.99 -16.64 -1.21
CA ILE A 290 -3.43 -15.54 -0.42
C ILE A 290 -1.91 -15.47 -0.59
N ILE A 291 -1.21 -16.60 -0.35
CA ILE A 291 0.26 -16.67 -0.43
C ILE A 291 0.69 -17.81 -1.37
N GLY A 292 1.64 -17.54 -2.26
CA GLY A 292 2.27 -18.58 -3.08
C GLY A 292 3.12 -19.51 -2.23
N THR A 293 4.23 -19.02 -1.69
CA THR A 293 5.12 -19.78 -0.80
C THR A 293 5.28 -19.11 0.56
N VAL A 294 5.12 -19.88 1.64
CA VAL A 294 5.49 -19.47 3.01
C VAL A 294 6.81 -20.11 3.40
N ASN A 295 7.77 -19.28 3.78
CA ASN A 295 9.13 -19.68 4.16
C ASN A 295 9.69 -18.86 5.34
N CYS A 296 8.98 -17.84 5.83
CA CYS A 296 9.54 -16.93 6.83
C CYS A 296 9.40 -17.44 8.26
N ALA A 297 10.07 -16.76 9.19
CA ALA A 297 10.09 -17.13 10.61
C ALA A 297 8.69 -17.28 11.22
N LYS A 298 7.82 -16.31 10.91
CA LYS A 298 6.45 -16.30 11.41
C LYS A 298 5.52 -15.70 10.38
N THR A 299 4.55 -16.49 9.93
CA THR A 299 3.41 -16.04 9.15
C THR A 299 2.13 -16.20 9.97
N SER A 300 1.32 -15.15 10.03
CA SER A 300 -0.04 -15.22 10.56
C SER A 300 -1.06 -14.71 9.56
N LEU A 301 -2.11 -15.50 9.33
CA LEU A 301 -3.28 -15.12 8.55
C LEU A 301 -4.47 -15.07 9.50
N ASN A 302 -5.17 -13.95 9.58
CA ASN A 302 -6.34 -13.83 10.45
C ASN A 302 -7.47 -13.15 9.68
N ASN A 303 -8.64 -13.77 9.64
CA ASN A 303 -9.79 -13.24 8.93
C ASN A 303 -9.46 -12.90 7.46
N VAL A 304 -8.80 -13.82 6.75
CA VAL A 304 -8.55 -13.71 5.31
C VAL A 304 -9.64 -14.43 4.53
N SER A 305 -10.09 -13.83 3.42
CA SER A 305 -11.09 -14.44 2.55
C SER A 305 -10.60 -14.54 1.12
N TYR A 306 -11.10 -15.54 0.39
CA TYR A 306 -10.84 -15.65 -1.04
C TYR A 306 -12.02 -16.32 -1.73
N LYS A 307 -12.45 -15.75 -2.86
CA LYS A 307 -13.69 -16.14 -3.52
C LYS A 307 -13.61 -15.95 -5.03
N GLU A 308 -14.21 -16.86 -5.79
CA GLU A 308 -14.33 -16.72 -7.25
C GLU A 308 -12.99 -16.52 -7.98
N ASN A 309 -11.91 -17.06 -7.39
CA ASN A 309 -10.58 -17.05 -8.00
C ASN A 309 -10.34 -18.31 -8.81
N THR A 310 -9.53 -18.18 -9.85
CA THR A 310 -8.94 -19.31 -10.56
C THR A 310 -7.47 -19.39 -10.19
N VAL A 311 -7.09 -20.39 -9.40
CA VAL A 311 -5.68 -20.59 -9.00
C VAL A 311 -5.13 -21.85 -9.66
N VAL A 312 -4.00 -21.72 -10.35
CA VAL A 312 -3.37 -22.80 -11.13
C VAL A 312 -1.87 -22.87 -10.83
N SER A 313 -1.35 -24.08 -10.60
CA SER A 313 0.09 -24.35 -10.49
C SER A 313 0.43 -25.54 -11.36
N ASP A 314 1.35 -25.37 -12.32
CA ASP A 314 1.73 -26.42 -13.28
C ASP A 314 0.51 -27.06 -13.98
N GLY A 315 -0.41 -26.22 -14.44
CA GLY A 315 -1.66 -26.65 -15.07
C GLY A 315 -2.69 -27.31 -14.15
N VAL A 316 -2.40 -27.46 -12.85
CA VAL A 316 -3.33 -28.04 -11.86
C VAL A 316 -4.07 -26.93 -11.13
N THR A 317 -5.40 -26.94 -11.22
CA THR A 317 -6.25 -26.03 -10.44
C THR A 317 -6.22 -26.39 -8.96
N THR A 318 -6.14 -25.38 -8.11
CA THR A 318 -6.08 -25.50 -6.65
C THR A 318 -7.00 -24.48 -5.97
N THR A 319 -7.45 -24.77 -4.75
CA THR A 319 -8.29 -23.85 -3.95
C THR A 319 -7.62 -23.46 -2.63
N ARG A 320 -6.32 -23.71 -2.51
CA ARG A 320 -5.58 -23.53 -1.25
C ARG A 320 -5.45 -22.05 -0.91
N CYS A 321 -5.53 -21.74 0.37
CA CYS A 321 -5.16 -20.42 0.90
C CYS A 321 -3.68 -20.13 0.64
N VAL A 322 -2.82 -21.11 0.93
CA VAL A 322 -1.37 -21.06 0.75
C VAL A 322 -0.93 -22.17 -0.21
N GLY A 323 -0.08 -21.84 -1.18
CA GLY A 323 0.44 -22.80 -2.14
C GLY A 323 1.41 -23.80 -1.51
N ARG A 324 2.60 -23.34 -1.14
CA ARG A 324 3.72 -24.16 -0.63
C ARG A 324 4.10 -23.71 0.76
N LEU A 325 4.41 -24.68 1.62
CA LEU A 325 5.14 -24.46 2.87
C LEU A 325 6.57 -24.96 2.68
N ALA A 326 7.52 -24.05 2.83
CA ALA A 326 8.94 -24.31 2.62
C ALA A 326 9.78 -23.85 3.82
N PHE A 327 9.25 -23.96 5.04
CA PHE A 327 9.87 -23.41 6.25
C PHE A 327 11.38 -23.70 6.33
N ALA A 328 12.19 -22.66 6.15
CA ALA A 328 13.57 -22.69 6.58
C ALA A 328 13.64 -22.50 8.11
N ASN A 329 14.60 -23.16 8.77
CA ASN A 329 15.06 -22.84 10.13
C ASN A 329 13.97 -22.72 11.23
N GLY A 330 12.90 -23.52 11.17
CA GLY A 330 11.87 -23.54 12.22
C GLY A 330 10.78 -22.48 12.10
N GLY A 331 10.55 -21.95 10.88
CA GLY A 331 9.44 -21.06 10.58
C GLY A 331 8.06 -21.64 10.93
N SER A 332 7.05 -20.78 11.07
CA SER A 332 5.70 -21.16 11.48
C SER A 332 4.61 -20.46 10.66
N LEU A 333 3.50 -21.15 10.47
CA LEU A 333 2.26 -20.62 9.92
C LEU A 333 1.13 -20.77 10.95
N SER A 334 0.40 -19.68 11.18
CA SER A 334 -0.84 -19.65 11.94
C SER A 334 -1.98 -19.13 11.07
N ILE A 335 -3.13 -19.81 11.06
CA ILE A 335 -4.36 -19.32 10.40
C ILE A 335 -5.48 -19.29 11.43
N ASP A 336 -6.06 -18.11 11.66
CA ASP A 336 -7.12 -17.86 12.65
C ASP A 336 -6.79 -18.45 14.04
N GLY A 337 -5.54 -18.25 14.47
CA GLY A 337 -5.01 -18.73 15.75
C GLY A 337 -4.67 -20.23 15.80
N ARG A 338 -4.89 -21.00 14.73
CA ARG A 338 -4.45 -22.40 14.63
C ARG A 338 -3.01 -22.45 14.13
N ASN A 339 -2.12 -23.09 14.88
CA ASN A 339 -0.68 -23.11 14.59
C ASN A 339 -0.26 -24.41 13.88
N ASN A 340 0.85 -24.34 13.14
CA ASN A 340 1.51 -25.49 12.49
C ASN A 340 0.63 -26.20 11.45
N ILE A 341 -0.11 -25.42 10.68
CA ILE A 341 -0.99 -25.94 9.63
C ILE A 341 -0.15 -26.58 8.54
N THR A 342 -0.47 -27.82 8.18
CA THR A 342 0.04 -28.45 6.98
C THR A 342 -0.77 -28.00 5.78
N VAL A 343 -0.13 -27.91 4.62
CA VAL A 343 -0.71 -27.35 3.41
C VAL A 343 -2.08 -27.98 3.01
N ALA A 344 -2.39 -29.19 3.48
CA ALA A 344 -3.59 -29.96 3.11
C ALA A 344 -4.93 -29.41 3.64
N GLU A 345 -4.92 -28.34 4.45
CA GLU A 345 -6.12 -27.69 5.00
C GLU A 345 -6.38 -26.32 4.37
#